data_AF-A0A2I0K0R4-F1
#
_entry.id   AF-A0A2I0K0R4-F1
#
_cell.length_a   1.000
_cell.length_b   1.000
_cell.length_c   1.000
_cell.angle_alpha   90.00
_cell.angle_beta   90.00
_cell.angle_gamma   90.00
#
_symmetry.space_group_name_H-M   'P 1'
#
loop_
_entity.id
_entity.type
_entity.pdbx_description
1 polymer ?
#
loop_
_entity_poly.entity_id
_entity_poly.type
_entity_poly.pdbx_seq_one_letter_code
_entity_poly.pdbx_strand_id
1 'polypeptide(L)'
;MGTLNMLGLAKRIGARFLLTSTSEVYGDPLQHPQKETYWGNVNPIGVRSCYDEGKRTAETLAMDYHRGAGVEVRIARIFNTYGPRMGLDDGRVVSNFVAQ
;
A
#
# COMPACT_ATOMS: atom_id res chain seq x y z
N MET A 1 1.09 -2.36 -13.19
CA MET A 1 1.61 -3.55 -13.90
C MET A 1 2.16 -4.63 -12.96
N GLY A 2 3.07 -4.32 -12.02
CA GLY A 2 3.65 -5.35 -11.13
C GLY A 2 2.61 -6.16 -10.33
N THR A 3 1.65 -5.50 -9.69
CA THR A 3 0.57 -6.15 -8.94
C THR A 3 -0.27 -7.09 -9.79
N LEU A 4 -0.62 -6.69 -11.03
CA LEU A 4 -1.36 -7.53 -11.97
C LEU A 4 -0.62 -8.83 -12.30
N ASN A 5 0.69 -8.74 -12.56
CA ASN A 5 1.50 -9.91 -12.89
C ASN A 5 1.57 -10.90 -11.72
N MET A 6 1.75 -10.40 -10.49
CA MET A 6 1.81 -11.26 -9.31
C MET A 6 0.46 -11.88 -8.95
N LEU A 7 -0.63 -11.13 -9.13
CA LEU A 7 -1.99 -11.66 -8.96
C LEU A 7 -2.31 -12.71 -10.03
N GLY A 8 -1.92 -12.49 -11.28
CA GLY A 8 -2.05 -13.46 -12.37
C GLY A 8 -1.25 -14.73 -12.10
N LEU A 9 -0.04 -14.60 -11.56
CA LEU A 9 0.75 -15.74 -11.10
C LEU A 9 0.04 -16.47 -9.96
N ALA A 10 -0.38 -15.76 -8.91
CA ALA A 10 -1.06 -16.34 -7.75
C ALA A 10 -2.33 -17.10 -8.15
N LYS A 11 -3.13 -16.55 -9.07
CA LYS A 11 -4.26 -17.23 -9.69
C LYS A 11 -3.85 -18.53 -10.38
N ARG A 12 -2.80 -18.50 -11.20
CA ARG A 12 -2.36 -19.66 -11.99
C ARG A 12 -1.87 -20.82 -11.11
N ILE A 13 -1.20 -20.52 -10.00
CA ILE A 13 -0.58 -21.56 -9.14
C ILE A 13 -1.37 -21.84 -7.85
N GLY A 14 -2.50 -21.16 -7.63
CA GLY A 14 -3.30 -21.29 -6.40
C GLY A 14 -2.59 -20.75 -5.15
N ALA A 15 -1.70 -19.77 -5.29
CA ALA A 15 -0.98 -19.20 -4.16
C ALA A 15 -1.79 -18.11 -3.43
N ARG A 16 -1.52 -17.98 -2.14
CA ARG A 16 -1.97 -16.84 -1.33
C ARG A 16 -1.12 -15.61 -1.63
N PHE A 17 -1.78 -14.47 -1.83
CA PHE A 17 -1.13 -13.21 -2.14
C PHE A 17 -1.29 -12.21 -0.98
N LEU A 18 -0.18 -11.71 -0.43
CA LEU A 18 -0.18 -10.63 0.55
C LEU A 18 0.25 -9.32 -0.13
N LEU A 19 -0.64 -8.34 -0.12
CA LEU A 19 -0.33 -6.98 -0.55
C LEU A 19 0.12 -6.14 0.65
N THR A 20 1.36 -5.66 0.60
CA THR A 20 1.87 -4.61 1.48
C THR A 20 1.43 -3.25 0.96
N SER A 21 0.26 -2.80 1.42
CA SER A 21 -0.26 -1.45 1.21
C SER A 21 0.36 -0.48 2.23
N THR A 22 -0.20 0.72 2.37
CA THR A 22 0.38 1.82 3.14
C THR A 22 -0.71 2.66 3.80
N SER A 23 -0.39 3.36 4.88
CA SER A 23 -1.26 4.38 5.47
C SER A 23 -1.55 5.54 4.52
N GLU A 24 -0.72 5.78 3.49
CA GLU A 24 -0.95 6.85 2.51
C GLU A 24 -2.25 6.67 1.70
N VAL A 25 -2.84 5.47 1.67
CA VAL A 25 -4.16 5.28 1.04
C VAL A 25 -5.26 6.07 1.75
N TYR A 26 -5.03 6.48 3.00
CA TYR A 26 -5.91 7.37 3.77
C TYR A 26 -5.72 8.85 3.43
N GLY A 27 -4.61 9.23 2.78
CA GLY A 27 -4.33 10.60 2.35
C GLY A 27 -4.16 11.58 3.50
N ASP A 28 -4.85 12.73 3.42
CA ASP A 28 -4.97 13.73 4.47
C ASP A 28 -6.28 13.51 5.26
N PRO A 29 -6.28 12.63 6.27
CA PRO A 29 -7.49 12.06 6.83
C PRO A 29 -8.30 13.11 7.62
N LEU A 30 -9.60 13.15 7.36
CA LEU A 30 -10.54 13.99 8.10
C LEU A 30 -11.00 13.35 9.43
N GLN A 31 -10.44 12.20 9.79
CA GLN A 31 -10.84 11.39 10.96
C GLN A 31 -9.61 10.86 11.69
N HIS A 32 -9.71 10.78 13.02
CA HIS A 32 -8.68 10.21 13.87
C HIS A 32 -9.30 9.36 15.00
N PRO A 33 -8.85 8.10 15.22
CA PRO A 33 -7.85 7.37 14.44
C PRO A 33 -8.37 6.91 13.06
N GLN A 34 -7.47 6.58 12.13
CA GLN A 34 -7.84 6.08 10.81
C GLN A 34 -8.21 4.58 10.86
N LYS A 35 -9.51 4.29 10.81
CA LYS A 35 -10.03 2.92 10.72
C LYS A 35 -9.98 2.40 9.28
N GLU A 36 -9.95 1.09 9.09
CA GLU A 36 -9.93 0.45 7.76
C GLU A 36 -11.17 0.74 6.93
N THR A 37 -12.29 1.08 7.58
CA THR A 37 -13.54 1.49 6.94
C THR A 37 -13.47 2.90 6.33
N TYR A 38 -12.47 3.71 6.69
CA TYR A 38 -12.28 5.03 6.12
C TYR A 38 -11.75 4.93 4.69
N TRP A 39 -12.37 5.67 3.77
CA TRP A 39 -12.04 5.63 2.34
C TRP A 39 -10.77 6.42 1.97
N GLY A 40 -10.32 7.31 2.84
CA GLY A 40 -9.21 8.22 2.55
C GLY A 40 -9.64 9.52 1.88
N ASN A 41 -8.82 10.55 2.04
CA ASN A 41 -8.94 11.85 1.40
C ASN A 41 -7.65 12.16 0.65
N VAL A 42 -7.57 11.68 -0.60
CA VAL A 42 -6.36 11.69 -1.42
C VAL A 42 -6.61 12.55 -2.66
N ASN A 43 -5.63 13.39 -3.02
CA ASN A 43 -5.65 14.12 -4.28
C ASN A 43 -5.12 13.20 -5.41
N PRO A 44 -5.90 12.92 -6.46
CA PRO A 44 -5.49 11.97 -7.50
C PRO A 44 -4.47 12.51 -8.53
N ILE A 45 -4.21 13.82 -8.53
CA ILE A 45 -3.30 14.49 -9.50
C ILE A 45 -2.18 15.30 -8.84
N GLY A 46 -2.00 15.15 -7.53
CA GLY A 46 -0.90 15.74 -6.78
C GLY A 46 0.44 15.09 -7.08
N VAL A 47 1.53 15.73 -6.65
CA VAL A 47 2.91 15.25 -6.87
C VAL A 47 3.19 13.87 -6.24
N ARG A 48 2.43 13.49 -5.20
CA ARG A 48 2.52 12.19 -4.52
C ARG A 48 1.59 11.12 -5.09
N SER A 49 0.68 11.48 -6.00
CA SER A 49 -0.38 10.58 -6.47
C SER A 49 0.14 9.34 -7.18
N CYS A 50 1.33 9.38 -7.78
CA CYS A 50 1.96 8.21 -8.37
C CYS A 50 2.13 7.05 -7.36
N TYR A 51 2.36 7.38 -6.10
CA TYR A 51 2.45 6.41 -5.01
C TYR A 51 1.08 6.15 -4.37
N ASP A 52 0.36 7.21 -3.98
CA ASP A 52 -0.89 7.10 -3.21
C ASP A 52 -1.97 6.38 -4.02
N GLU A 53 -2.24 6.85 -5.25
CA GLU A 53 -3.19 6.20 -6.15
C GLU A 53 -2.66 4.87 -6.69
N GLY A 54 -1.33 4.74 -6.82
CA GLY A 54 -0.70 3.47 -7.16
C GLY A 54 -1.04 2.36 -6.16
N LYS A 55 -0.99 2.67 -4.86
CA LYS A 55 -1.34 1.74 -3.78
C LYS A 55 -2.85 1.51 -3.68
N ARG A 56 -3.68 2.56 -3.84
CA ARG A 56 -5.15 2.41 -3.91
C ARG A 56 -5.58 1.51 -5.06
N THR A 57 -5.01 1.72 -6.26
CA THR A 57 -5.25 0.87 -7.43
C THR A 57 -4.82 -0.58 -7.18
N ALA A 58 -3.69 -0.79 -6.48
CA ALA A 58 -3.25 -2.13 -6.13
C ALA A 58 -4.23 -2.86 -5.18
N GLU A 59 -4.83 -2.16 -4.21
CA GLU A 59 -5.89 -2.74 -3.36
C GLU A 59 -7.12 -3.13 -4.17
N THR A 60 -7.57 -2.26 -5.09
CA THR A 60 -8.70 -2.55 -5.98
C THR A 60 -8.45 -3.81 -6.79
N LEU A 61 -7.29 -3.91 -7.45
CA LEU A 61 -6.92 -5.09 -8.23
C LEU A 61 -6.89 -6.36 -7.39
N ALA A 62 -6.31 -6.30 -6.19
CA ALA A 62 -6.23 -7.46 -5.31
C ALA A 62 -7.62 -7.94 -4.89
N MET A 63 -8.52 -7.01 -4.54
CA MET A 63 -9.89 -7.35 -4.18
C MET A 63 -10.74 -7.84 -5.36
N ASP A 64 -10.49 -7.36 -6.58
CA ASP A 64 -11.14 -7.88 -7.78
C ASP A 64 -10.71 -9.31 -8.09
N TYR A 65 -9.42 -9.64 -7.95
CA TYR A 65 -8.95 -11.03 -8.08
C TYR A 65 -9.51 -11.93 -6.97
N HIS A 66 -9.68 -11.39 -5.76
CA HIS A 66 -10.30 -12.13 -4.67
C HIS A 66 -11.78 -12.47 -4.97
N ARG A 67 -12.58 -11.46 -5.35
CA ARG A 67 -14.01 -11.62 -5.64
C ARG A 67 -14.29 -12.38 -6.94
N GLY A 68 -13.57 -12.06 -8.00
CA GLY A 68 -13.84 -12.55 -9.36
C GLY A 68 -13.09 -13.82 -9.74
N ALA A 69 -11.95 -14.10 -9.12
CA ALA A 69 -11.12 -15.26 -9.46
C ALA A 69 -10.81 -16.17 -8.26
N GLY A 70 -11.38 -15.89 -7.07
CA GLY A 70 -11.21 -16.73 -5.88
C GLY A 70 -9.78 -16.76 -5.32
N VAL A 71 -8.91 -15.81 -5.71
CA VAL A 71 -7.53 -15.77 -5.20
C VAL A 71 -7.56 -15.44 -3.71
N GLU A 72 -6.81 -16.17 -2.90
CA GLU A 72 -6.70 -15.84 -1.49
C GLU A 72 -5.79 -14.61 -1.31
N VAL A 73 -6.40 -13.48 -0.95
CA VAL A 73 -5.72 -12.20 -0.80
C VAL A 73 -5.74 -11.74 0.66
N ARG A 74 -4.63 -11.15 1.09
CA ARG A 74 -4.50 -10.42 2.35
C ARG A 74 -3.92 -9.03 2.05
N ILE A 75 -4.42 -8.00 2.73
CA ILE A 75 -3.96 -6.61 2.54
C ILE A 75 -3.53 -6.09 3.91
N ALA A 76 -2.32 -5.56 4.00
CA ALA A 76 -1.81 -4.89 5.19
C ALA A 76 -1.53 -3.42 4.87
N ARG A 77 -2.19 -2.48 5.56
CA ARG A 77 -1.95 -1.04 5.43
C ARG A 77 -0.89 -0.61 6.44
N ILE A 78 0.35 -0.55 5.98
CA ILE A 78 1.52 -0.35 6.85
C ILE A 78 1.71 1.15 7.11
N PHE A 79 1.75 1.53 8.40
CA PHE A 79 2.13 2.86 8.85
C PHE A 79 3.65 3.03 8.82
N ASN A 80 4.14 4.23 9.13
CA ASN A 80 5.58 4.51 9.19
C ASN A 80 6.32 3.47 10.04
N THR A 81 7.30 2.81 9.42
CA THR A 81 8.14 1.79 10.02
C THR A 81 9.59 2.26 9.99
N TYR A 82 10.33 1.93 11.05
CA TYR A 82 11.76 2.19 11.15
C TYR A 82 12.52 1.01 11.74
N GLY A 83 13.82 0.89 11.44
CA GLY A 83 14.65 -0.18 12.01
C GLY A 83 16.02 -0.37 11.34
N PRO A 84 16.80 -1.37 11.80
CA PRO A 84 18.11 -1.68 11.23
C PRO A 84 18.04 -1.99 9.73
N ARG A 85 19.06 -1.56 8.97
CA ARG A 85 19.19 -1.70 7.49
C ARG A 85 18.31 -0.76 6.65
N MET A 86 17.70 0.26 7.25
CA MET A 86 17.15 1.36 6.45
C MET A 86 18.27 2.11 5.74
N GLY A 87 17.99 2.57 4.52
CA GLY A 87 18.89 3.47 3.82
C GLY A 87 19.07 4.76 4.62
N LEU A 88 20.32 5.17 4.82
CA LEU A 88 20.65 6.41 5.53
C LEU A 88 20.06 7.63 4.78
N ASP A 89 20.02 7.56 3.45
CA ASP A 89 19.51 8.62 2.56
C ASP A 89 18.04 8.42 2.14
N ASP A 90 17.24 7.64 2.86
CA ASP A 90 15.83 7.35 2.51
C ASP A 90 14.91 8.59 2.63
N GLY A 91 15.45 9.76 3.01
CA GLY A 91 14.74 11.04 3.07
C GLY A 91 13.63 11.10 4.14
N ARG A 92 13.44 10.03 4.92
CA ARG A 92 12.47 9.97 6.01
C ARG A 92 12.98 10.72 7.23
N VAL A 93 12.05 11.33 7.96
CA VAL A 93 12.32 12.16 9.14
C VAL A 93 13.22 11.44 10.15
N VAL A 94 12.94 10.17 10.47
CA VAL A 94 13.74 9.38 11.44
C VAL A 94 15.16 9.12 10.94
N SER A 95 15.34 8.80 9.65
CA SER A 95 16.68 8.58 9.08
C SER A 95 17.50 9.88 9.10
N ASN A 96 16.89 11.00 8.76
CA ASN A 96 17.56 12.31 8.76
C ASN A 96 17.93 12.78 10.17
N PHE A 97 17.11 12.50 11.19
CA PHE A 97 17.44 12.82 12.58
C PHE A 97 18.56 11.94 13.15
N VAL A 98 18.69 10.70 12.69
CA VAL A 98 19.73 9.76 13.16
C VAL A 98 21.06 9.97 12.43
N ALA A 99 21.04 10.50 11.21
CA ALA A 99 22.24 10.77 10.40
C ALA A 99 22.89 12.15 10.65
N GLN A 100 22.29 13.00 11.50
CA GLN A 100 22.84 14.29 11.94
C GLN A 100 23.77 14.17 13.15
#